data_AF-A0A6H1MRJ8-F1
#
_entry.id   AF-A0A6H1MRJ8-F1
#
_cell.length_a   1.000
_cell.length_b   1.000
_cell.length_c   1.000
_cell.angle_alpha   90.00
_cell.angle_beta   90.00
_cell.angle_gamma   90.00
#
_symmetry.space_group_name_H-M   'P 1'
#
loop_
_entity.id
_entity.type
_entity.pdbx_description
1 polymer ?
#
loop_
_entity_poly.entity_id
_entity_poly.type
_entity_poly.pdbx_seq_one_letter_code
_entity_poly.pdbx_strand_id
1 'polypeptide(L)'
;MDMSSREIRIPLDEVVAVLQDLNEFVVSLDRLGSRQASGTADEYTVGQFIADWDVARRLARARDALGVALDGQLDEDEIAELDSLCDQGRFYGKDIAASTPTDQSN
;
A
#
# COMPACT_ATOMS: atom_id res chain seq x y z
N MET A 1 -7.15 9.75 23.91
CA MET A 1 -5.99 10.65 23.73
C MET A 1 -6.12 11.29 22.36
N ASP A 2 -5.42 12.39 22.07
CA ASP A 2 -5.36 12.88 20.68
C ASP A 2 -4.36 12.03 19.89
N MET A 3 -4.87 11.16 19.01
CA MET A 3 -4.07 10.35 18.08
C MET A 3 -3.13 11.20 17.22
N SER A 4 -3.52 12.46 16.93
CA SER A 4 -2.79 13.36 16.02
C SER A 4 -1.37 13.71 16.49
N SER A 5 -1.10 13.60 17.79
CA SER A 5 0.17 13.99 18.42
C SER A 5 0.94 12.82 19.03
N ARG A 6 0.48 11.57 18.81
CA ARG A 6 1.07 10.36 19.37
C ARG A 6 2.35 9.98 18.61
N GLU A 7 3.43 9.71 19.34
CA GLU A 7 4.69 9.21 18.76
C GLU A 7 4.78 7.69 18.88
N ILE A 8 5.19 7.03 17.80
CA ILE A 8 5.46 5.58 17.74
C ILE A 8 6.96 5.39 17.45
N ARG A 9 7.62 4.55 18.24
CA ARG A 9 9.03 4.24 18.06
C ARG A 9 9.21 3.00 17.20
N ILE A 10 10.08 3.07 16.21
CA ILE A 10 10.43 1.97 15.33
C ILE A 10 11.97 1.91 15.25
N PRO A 11 12.59 0.70 15.24
CA PRO A 11 14.01 0.57 14.97
C PRO A 11 14.41 1.28 13.67
N LEU A 12 15.50 2.04 13.71
CA LEU A 12 15.92 2.87 12.58
C LEU A 12 16.22 2.04 11.33
N ASP A 13 16.82 0.86 11.50
CA ASP A 13 17.14 -0.07 10.42
C ASP A 13 15.89 -0.63 9.75
N GLU A 14 14.83 -0.93 10.51
CA GLU A 14 13.54 -1.33 9.97
C GLU A 14 12.89 -0.20 9.17
N VAL A 15 12.87 1.03 9.69
CA VAL A 15 12.35 2.21 8.97
C VAL A 15 13.15 2.46 7.69
N VAL A 16 14.48 2.36 7.75
CA VAL A 16 15.33 2.55 6.56
C VAL A 16 15.02 1.51 5.50
N ALA A 17 14.85 0.24 5.87
CA ALA A 17 14.49 -0.82 4.92
C ALA A 17 13.13 -0.54 4.25
N VAL A 18 12.13 -0.13 5.03
CA VAL A 18 10.80 0.26 4.49
C VAL A 18 10.92 1.44 3.53
N LEU A 19 11.65 2.49 3.89
CA LEU A 19 11.80 3.67 3.04
C LEU A 19 12.57 3.37 1.75
N GLN A 20 13.56 2.47 1.79
CA GLN A 20 14.28 2.02 0.60
C GLN A 20 13.35 1.28 -0.37
N ASP A 21 12.57 0.32 0.14
CA ASP A 21 11.58 -0.42 -0.64
C ASP A 21 10.55 0.51 -1.28
N LEU A 22 9.97 1.41 -0.48
CA LEU A 22 8.97 2.37 -0.98
C LEU A 22 9.55 3.32 -2.03
N ASN A 23 10.76 3.84 -1.83
CA ASN A 23 11.41 4.72 -2.80
C ASN A 23 11.66 4.00 -4.14
N GLU A 24 12.14 2.75 -4.08
CA GLU A 24 12.38 1.95 -5.28
C GLU A 24 11.08 1.70 -6.06
N PHE A 25 9.98 1.42 -5.36
CA PHE A 25 8.67 1.23 -5.99
C PHE A 25 8.13 2.52 -6.60
N VAL A 26 8.18 3.64 -5.87
CA VAL A 26 7.67 4.93 -6.37
C VAL A 26 8.42 5.37 -7.63
N VAL A 27 9.76 5.31 -7.61
CA VAL A 27 10.59 5.69 -8.77
C VAL A 27 10.34 4.76 -9.96
N SER A 28 10.21 3.45 -9.72
CA SER A 28 9.98 2.48 -10.78
C SER A 28 8.59 2.63 -11.40
N LEU A 29 7.56 2.83 -10.57
CA LEU A 29 6.18 3.05 -11.00
C LEU A 29 6.04 4.37 -11.77
N ASP A 30 6.69 5.45 -11.34
CA ASP A 30 6.71 6.73 -12.09
C ASP A 30 7.29 6.54 -13.50
N ARG A 31 8.44 5.85 -13.59
CA ARG A 31 9.09 5.57 -14.88
C ARG A 31 8.24 4.67 -15.78
N LEU A 32 7.59 3.65 -15.21
CA LEU A 32 6.70 2.76 -15.95
C LEU A 32 5.45 3.51 -16.41
N GLY A 33 4.81 4.29 -15.54
CA GLY A 33 3.65 5.11 -15.88
C GLY A 33 3.96 6.13 -16.98
N SER A 34 5.12 6.79 -16.91
CA SER A 34 5.60 7.68 -17.98
C SER A 34 5.74 6.94 -19.32
N ARG A 35 6.32 5.73 -19.30
CA ARG A 35 6.44 4.87 -20.50
C ARG A 35 5.10 4.39 -21.03
N GLN A 36 4.13 4.09 -20.16
CA GLN A 36 2.76 3.75 -20.57
C GLN A 36 2.10 4.94 -21.25
N ALA A 37 2.21 6.15 -20.67
CA ALA A 37 1.69 7.37 -21.27
C ALA A 37 2.32 7.70 -22.63
N SER A 38 3.59 7.35 -22.83
CA SER A 38 4.29 7.49 -24.12
C SER A 38 4.08 6.31 -25.08
N GLY A 39 3.27 5.30 -24.71
CA GLY A 39 2.96 4.12 -25.52
C GLY A 39 4.10 3.10 -25.65
N THR A 40 5.09 3.14 -24.76
CA THR A 40 6.29 2.29 -24.79
C THR A 40 6.33 1.21 -23.70
N ALA A 41 5.35 1.19 -22.80
CA ALA A 41 5.11 0.12 -21.85
C ALA A 41 3.62 -0.22 -21.83
N ASP A 42 3.29 -1.47 -21.56
CA ASP A 42 1.93 -1.99 -21.43
C ASP A 42 1.66 -2.52 -20.02
N GLU A 43 0.44 -2.96 -19.75
CA GLU A 43 0.05 -3.55 -18.45
C GLU A 43 0.86 -4.80 -18.11
N TYR A 44 1.28 -5.57 -19.13
CA TYR A 44 2.15 -6.73 -18.96
C TYR A 44 3.51 -6.33 -18.38
N THR A 45 4.10 -5.24 -18.86
CA THR A 45 5.37 -4.70 -18.36
C THR A 45 5.28 -4.28 -16.88
N VAL A 46 4.14 -3.73 -16.45
CA VAL A 46 3.91 -3.38 -15.03
C VAL A 46 3.74 -4.64 -14.18
N GLY A 47 2.98 -5.63 -14.67
CA GLY A 47 2.81 -6.92 -13.99
C GLY A 47 4.15 -7.65 -13.81
N GLN A 48 5.03 -7.57 -14.82
CA GLN A 48 6.37 -8.15 -14.75
C GLN A 48 7.23 -7.43 -13.69
N PHE A 49 7.17 -6.10 -13.60
CA PHE A 49 7.85 -5.38 -12.51
C PHE A 49 7.38 -5.86 -11.13
N ILE A 50 6.06 -5.98 -10.92
CA ILE A 50 5.52 -6.45 -9.63
C ILE A 50 6.03 -7.85 -9.28
N ALA A 51 6.06 -8.75 -10.26
CA ALA A 51 6.49 -10.14 -10.07
C ALA A 51 8.00 -10.27 -9.90
N ASP A 52 8.80 -9.74 -10.83
CA ASP A 52 10.25 -9.90 -10.86
C ASP A 52 10.93 -9.22 -9.66
N TRP A 53 10.31 -8.16 -9.12
CA TRP A 53 10.87 -7.38 -8.01
C TRP A 53 10.26 -7.75 -6.65
N ASP A 54 9.45 -8.81 -6.60
CA ASP A 54 8.81 -9.33 -5.38
C ASP A 54 8.06 -8.23 -4.60
N VAL A 55 7.45 -7.27 -5.32
CA VAL A 55 6.89 -6.03 -4.75
C VAL A 55 5.88 -6.33 -3.65
N ALA A 56 4.98 -7.28 -3.88
CA ALA A 56 3.96 -7.67 -2.91
C ALA A 56 4.57 -8.20 -1.60
N ARG A 57 5.63 -9.01 -1.70
CA ARG A 57 6.30 -9.59 -0.52
C ARG A 57 7.01 -8.51 0.30
N ARG A 58 7.66 -7.56 -0.36
CA ARG A 58 8.36 -6.44 0.26
C ARG A 58 7.40 -5.46 0.92
N LEU A 59 6.27 -5.16 0.28
CA LEU A 59 5.20 -4.38 0.90
C LEU A 59 4.57 -5.10 2.09
N ALA A 60 4.39 -6.42 2.03
CA ALA A 60 3.90 -7.20 3.17
C ALA A 60 4.89 -7.14 4.35
N ARG A 61 6.20 -7.27 4.09
CA ARG A 61 7.24 -7.07 5.10
C ARG A 61 7.21 -5.67 5.70
N ALA A 62 7.05 -4.64 4.86
CA ALA A 62 6.97 -3.27 5.34
C ALA A 62 5.76 -3.04 6.23
N ARG A 63 4.61 -3.59 5.84
CA ARG A 63 3.38 -3.55 6.65
C ARG A 63 3.57 -4.27 7.99
N ASP A 64 4.22 -5.43 7.97
CA ASP A 64 4.50 -6.21 9.19
C ASP A 64 5.40 -5.45 10.16
N ALA A 65 6.51 -4.87 9.68
CA ALA A 65 7.41 -4.05 10.52
C ALA A 65 6.69 -2.87 11.18
N LEU A 66 5.82 -2.18 10.43
CA LEU A 66 4.99 -1.11 10.98
C LEU A 66 3.96 -1.65 11.98
N GLY A 67 3.28 -2.75 11.65
CA GLY A 67 2.27 -3.37 12.50
C GLY A 67 2.83 -3.83 13.84
N VAL A 68 3.96 -4.53 13.85
CA VAL A 68 4.63 -4.98 15.08
C VAL A 68 4.97 -3.80 16.00
N ALA A 69 5.45 -2.69 15.43
CA ALA A 69 5.76 -1.51 16.22
C ALA A 69 4.51 -0.85 16.82
N LEU A 70 3.39 -0.86 16.09
CA LEU A 70 2.10 -0.33 16.53
C LEU A 70 1.49 -1.21 17.62
N ASP A 71 1.39 -2.52 17.40
CA ASP A 71 0.86 -3.50 18.36
C ASP A 71 1.63 -3.51 19.69
N GLY A 72 2.93 -3.19 19.64
CA GLY A 72 3.76 -3.08 20.84
C GLY A 72 3.57 -1.79 21.64
N GLN A 73 2.87 -0.78 21.10
CA GLN A 73 2.79 0.57 21.67
C GLN A 73 1.37 1.14 21.80
N LEU A 74 0.40 0.49 21.17
CA LEU A 74 -1.02 0.83 21.19
C LEU A 74 -1.81 -0.26 21.91
N ASP A 75 -2.89 0.14 22.59
CA ASP A 75 -3.88 -0.80 23.11
C ASP A 75 -4.91 -1.21 22.03
N GLU A 76 -5.78 -2.16 22.35
CA GLU A 76 -6.77 -2.70 21.39
C GLU A 76 -7.72 -1.63 20.85
N ASP A 77 -8.13 -0.67 21.67
CA ASP A 77 -9.04 0.41 21.28
C ASP A 77 -8.31 1.38 20.33
N GLU A 78 -7.05 1.69 20.62
CA GLU A 78 -6.18 2.52 19.79
C GLU A 78 -5.88 1.86 18.43
N ILE A 79 -5.65 0.54 18.40
CA ILE A 79 -5.46 -0.23 17.14
C ILE A 79 -6.74 -0.18 16.29
N ALA A 80 -7.91 -0.35 16.90
CA ALA A 80 -9.18 -0.29 16.19
C ALA A 80 -9.47 1.10 15.61
N GLU A 81 -9.11 2.17 16.33
CA GLU A 81 -9.18 3.54 15.82
C GLU A 81 -8.22 3.75 14.64
N LEU A 82 -6.99 3.24 14.72
CA LEU A 82 -6.02 3.32 13.64
C LEU A 82 -6.50 2.60 12.37
N ASP A 83 -7.05 1.39 12.48
CA ASP A 83 -7.58 0.64 11.35
C ASP A 83 -8.71 1.41 10.64
N SER A 84 -9.61 2.03 11.42
CA SER A 84 -10.68 2.89 10.90
C SER A 84 -10.15 4.10 10.13
N LEU A 85 -9.02 4.67 10.54
CA LEU A 85 -8.34 5.74 9.81
C LEU A 85 -7.72 5.23 8.50
N CYS A 86 -7.11 4.04 8.52
CA CYS A 86 -6.54 3.42 7.32
C CYS A 86 -7.60 3.06 6.26
N ASP A 87 -8.80 2.65 6.67
CA ASP A 87 -9.90 2.29 5.78
C ASP A 87 -10.48 3.46 4.97
N GLN A 88 -10.18 4.70 5.38
CA GLN A 88 -10.51 5.92 4.64
C GLN A 88 -9.63 6.13 3.39
N GLY A 89 -8.59 5.30 3.23
CA GLY A 89 -7.73 5.29 2.05
C GLY A 89 -8.49 4.97 0.75
N ARG A 90 -7.96 5.47 -0.38
CA ARG A 90 -8.45 5.11 -1.71
C ARG A 90 -7.74 3.86 -2.21
N PHE A 91 -8.50 2.78 -2.41
CA PHE A 91 -7.99 1.50 -2.92
C PHE A 91 -8.48 1.26 -4.35
N TYR A 92 -7.57 0.83 -5.23
CA TYR A 92 -7.93 0.46 -6.60
C TYR A 92 -8.83 -0.80 -6.59
N GLY A 93 -9.92 -0.80 -7.36
CA GLY A 93 -10.85 -1.93 -7.49
C GLY A 93 -12.03 -1.97 -6.51
N LYS A 94 -12.07 -1.09 -5.49
CA LYS A 94 -13.16 -1.04 -4.49
C LYS A 94 -14.53 -0.69 -5.11
N ASP A 95 -14.55 0.02 -6.23
CA ASP A 95 -15.78 0.43 -6.95
C ASP A 95 -16.19 -0.51 -8.10
N ILE A 96 -15.34 -1.46 -8.49
CA ILE A 96 -15.63 -2.37 -9.62
C ILE A 96 -16.63 -3.46 -9.21
N ALA A 97 -16.64 -3.85 -7.93
CA ALA A 97 -17.58 -4.84 -7.39
C ALA A 97 -19.05 -4.32 -7.28
N ALA A 98 -19.25 -3.00 -7.22
CA ALA A 98 -20.58 -2.40 -7.11
C ALA A 98 -21.29 -2.21 -8.47
N SER A 99 -20.58 -2.40 -9.58
CA SER A 99 -21.08 -2.19 -10.94
C SER A 99 -21.22 -3.52 -11.68
N THR A 100 -22.05 -4.44 -11.17
CA THR A 100 -22.64 -5.45 -12.06
C THR A 100 -23.84 -4.78 -12.70
N PRO A 101 -23.87 -4.50 -14.01
CA PRO A 101 -25.10 -4.10 -14.68
C PRO A 101 -26.01 -5.31 -14.61
N THR A 102 -27.09 -5.23 -13.83
CA THR A 102 -28.20 -6.15 -13.97
C THR A 102 -28.68 -6.04 -15.41
N ASP A 103 -28.34 -7.04 -16.22
CA ASP A 103 -28.86 -7.27 -17.55
C ASP A 103 -30.39 -7.40 -17.43
N GLN A 104 -31.09 -6.28 -17.64
CA GLN A 104 -32.52 -6.31 -17.94
C GLN A 104 -32.65 -6.70 -19.42
N SER A 105 -32.82 -8.00 -19.63
CA SER A 105 -33.28 -8.56 -20.90
C SER A 105 -34.57 -9.37 -20.67
N ASN A 106 -35.65 -8.82 -21.22
CA ASN A 106 -37.03 -9.31 -21.45
C ASN A 106 -38.01 -9.43 -20.27
#